data_AF-T1EIK9-F1
#
_entry.id   AF-T1EIK9-F1
#
_cell.length_a   1.000
_cell.length_b   1.000
_cell.length_c   1.000
_cell.angle_alpha   90.00
_cell.angle_beta   90.00
_cell.angle_gamma   90.00
#
_symmetry.space_group_name_H-M   'P 1'
#
loop_
_entity.id
_entity.type
_entity.pdbx_description
1 polymer ?
#
loop_
_entity_poly.entity_id
_entity_poly.type
_entity_poly.pdbx_seq_one_letter_code
_entity_poly.pdbx_strand_id
1 'polypeptide(L)'
;EENDYYDIVGCNELSSKEQIQTEYRKKAKELHPDKNLTSTSDKSFKELLKAKETLCDAEKRLTYDNWRKSGLKIPFEVWKAMNEN
;
A
#
# COMPACT_ATOMS: atom_id res chain seq x y z
N GLU A 1 -3.80 -5.62 14.31
CA GLU A 1 -3.00 -6.35 13.31
C GLU A 1 -3.41 -5.79 11.97
N GLU A 2 -2.76 -4.70 11.60
CA GLU A 2 -3.34 -3.69 10.72
C GLU A 2 -2.54 -3.67 9.42
N ASN A 3 -3.26 -3.70 8.29
CA ASN A 3 -2.74 -3.82 6.93
C ASN A 3 -1.92 -2.57 6.54
N ASP A 4 -0.75 -2.41 7.14
CA ASP A 4 0.15 -1.30 6.85
C ASP A 4 0.62 -1.38 5.40
N TYR A 5 0.53 -0.28 4.67
CA TYR A 5 0.97 -0.21 3.27
C TYR A 5 2.47 -0.55 3.10
N TYR A 6 3.26 -0.25 4.12
CA TYR A 6 4.66 -0.63 4.20
C TYR A 6 4.83 -2.15 4.22
N ASP A 7 4.05 -2.84 5.05
CA ASP A 7 4.08 -4.30 5.15
C ASP A 7 3.56 -4.97 3.87
N ILE A 8 2.49 -4.41 3.29
CA ILE A 8 1.93 -4.86 2.00
C ILE A 8 2.98 -4.78 0.89
N VAL A 9 3.77 -3.70 0.79
CA VAL A 9 4.86 -3.60 -0.20
C VAL A 9 6.10 -4.39 0.22
N GLY A 10 6.26 -4.68 1.51
CA GLY A 10 7.49 -5.28 2.06
C GLY A 10 8.62 -4.24 2.21
N CYS A 11 8.26 -2.99 2.44
CA CYS A 11 9.20 -1.90 2.67
C CYS A 11 8.99 -1.28 4.07
N ASN A 12 9.82 -0.33 4.45
CA ASN A 12 9.75 0.34 5.74
C ASN A 12 9.37 1.83 5.56
N GLU A 13 8.93 2.50 6.62
CA GLU A 13 8.72 3.95 6.65
C GLU A 13 10.02 4.75 6.43
N LEU A 14 11.18 4.11 6.48
CA LEU A 14 12.45 4.71 6.08
C LEU A 14 12.82 4.45 4.61
N SER A 15 12.06 3.63 3.90
CA SER A 15 12.37 3.29 2.51
C SER A 15 12.14 4.47 1.58
N SER A 16 13.12 4.69 0.69
CA SER A 16 13.04 5.65 -0.39
C SER A 16 12.08 5.17 -1.48
N LYS A 17 11.51 6.11 -2.25
CA LYS A 17 10.61 5.85 -3.38
C LYS A 17 11.12 4.77 -4.35
N GLU A 18 12.43 4.77 -4.61
CA GLU A 18 13.09 3.77 -5.47
C GLU A 18 13.07 2.36 -4.86
N GLN A 19 13.31 2.24 -3.56
CA GLN A 19 13.22 0.97 -2.84
C GLN A 19 11.78 0.45 -2.83
N ILE A 20 10.81 1.32 -2.58
CA ILE A 20 9.38 0.97 -2.59
C ILE A 20 8.98 0.44 -3.97
N GLN A 21 9.41 1.08 -5.06
CA GLN A 21 9.19 0.56 -6.41
C GLN A 21 9.88 -0.78 -6.66
N THR A 22 11.07 -0.97 -6.12
CA THR A 22 11.85 -2.20 -6.31
C THR A 22 11.18 -3.39 -5.61
N GLU A 23 10.82 -3.23 -4.35
CA GLU A 23 10.12 -4.26 -3.57
C GLU A 23 8.72 -4.53 -4.14
N TYR A 24 7.99 -3.48 -4.55
CA TYR A 24 6.74 -3.61 -5.30
C TYR A 24 6.91 -4.51 -6.52
N ARG A 25 7.96 -4.31 -7.34
CA ARG A 25 8.19 -5.11 -8.55
C ARG A 25 8.49 -6.57 -8.22
N LYS A 26 9.17 -6.87 -7.12
CA LYS A 26 9.40 -8.25 -6.66
C LYS A 26 8.08 -8.90 -6.26
N LYS A 27 7.34 -8.29 -5.34
CA LYS A 27 6.07 -8.81 -4.85
C LYS A 27 5.02 -8.91 -5.95
N ALA A 28 4.98 -7.95 -6.89
CA ALA A 28 4.10 -7.98 -8.05
C ALA A 28 4.38 -9.17 -8.98
N LYS A 29 5.63 -9.61 -9.10
CA LYS A 29 5.99 -10.82 -9.88
C LYS A 29 5.59 -12.10 -9.16
N GLU A 30 5.64 -12.12 -7.84
CA GLU A 30 5.22 -13.27 -7.01
C GLU A 30 3.70 -13.41 -6.99
N LEU A 31 3.00 -12.29 -6.83
CA LEU A 31 1.53 -12.20 -6.81
C LEU A 31 0.92 -12.05 -8.22
N HIS A 32 1.71 -12.19 -9.28
CA HIS A 32 1.26 -11.92 -10.64
C HIS A 32 0.12 -12.87 -11.04
N PRO A 33 -1.03 -12.36 -11.50
CA PRO A 33 -2.20 -13.19 -11.80
C PRO A 33 -1.95 -14.19 -12.94
N ASP A 34 -1.01 -13.90 -13.84
CA ASP A 34 -0.57 -14.81 -14.91
C ASP A 34 0.04 -16.12 -14.38
N LYS A 35 0.73 -16.06 -13.23
CA LYS A 35 1.33 -17.25 -12.60
C LYS A 35 0.43 -17.86 -11.53
N ASN A 36 -0.46 -17.06 -10.94
CA ASN A 36 -1.36 -17.49 -9.87
C ASN A 36 -2.81 -17.09 -10.21
N LEU A 37 -3.55 -18.01 -10.83
CA LEU A 37 -4.97 -17.86 -11.21
C LEU A 37 -5.93 -17.97 -9.99
N THR A 38 -5.47 -17.63 -8.79
CA THR A 38 -6.30 -17.70 -7.58
C THR A 38 -6.93 -16.34 -7.30
N SER A 39 -8.20 -16.32 -6.88
CA SER A 39 -8.91 -15.09 -6.54
C SER A 39 -8.24 -14.29 -5.40
N THR A 40 -7.38 -14.93 -4.62
CA THR A 40 -6.60 -14.29 -3.56
C THR A 40 -5.50 -13.39 -4.13
N SER A 41 -4.86 -13.78 -5.23
CA SER A 41 -3.81 -12.99 -5.89
C SER A 41 -4.31 -11.67 -6.45
N ASP A 42 -5.54 -11.62 -6.99
CA ASP A 42 -6.15 -10.37 -7.49
C ASP A 42 -6.34 -9.34 -6.37
N LYS A 43 -6.84 -9.78 -5.20
CA LYS A 43 -7.03 -8.90 -4.03
C LYS A 43 -5.70 -8.38 -3.51
N SER A 44 -4.73 -9.27 -3.26
CA SER A 44 -3.41 -8.87 -2.76
C SER A 44 -2.66 -7.97 -3.76
N PHE A 45 -2.82 -8.21 -5.06
CA PHE A 45 -2.21 -7.37 -6.10
C PHE A 45 -2.83 -5.96 -6.13
N LYS A 46 -4.15 -5.85 -5.99
CA LYS A 46 -4.83 -4.55 -5.87
C LYS A 46 -4.38 -3.79 -4.63
N GLU A 47 -4.24 -4.45 -3.47
CA GLU A 47 -3.70 -3.81 -2.27
C GLU A 47 -2.25 -3.36 -2.45
N LEU A 48 -1.42 -4.19 -3.08
CA LEU A 48 -0.03 -3.86 -3.42
C LEU A 48 0.08 -2.62 -4.32
N LEU A 49 -0.78 -2.53 -5.34
CA LEU A 49 -0.88 -1.38 -6.23
C LEU A 49 -1.26 -0.10 -5.48
N LYS A 50 -2.24 -0.18 -4.57
CA LYS A 50 -2.72 0.96 -3.77
C LYS A 50 -1.65 1.43 -2.78
N ALA A 51 -1.01 0.49 -2.10
CA ALA A 51 0.07 0.76 -1.16
C ALA A 51 1.23 1.46 -1.87
N LYS A 52 1.68 0.94 -3.03
CA LYS A 52 2.74 1.63 -3.78
C LYS A 52 2.31 3.02 -4.22
N GLU A 53 1.07 3.25 -4.64
CA GLU A 53 0.63 4.55 -5.13
C GLU A 53 0.65 5.59 -4.00
N THR A 54 0.15 5.21 -2.83
CA THR A 54 0.14 6.08 -1.64
C THR A 54 1.56 6.38 -1.17
N LEU A 55 2.44 5.38 -1.13
CA LEU A 55 3.80 5.55 -0.62
C LEU A 55 4.77 6.22 -1.63
N CYS A 56 4.47 6.13 -2.92
CA CYS A 56 5.25 6.71 -4.02
C CYS A 56 4.99 8.22 -4.17
N ASP A 57 3.87 8.70 -3.66
CA ASP A 57 3.51 10.10 -3.64
C ASP A 57 3.77 10.71 -2.25
N ALA A 58 4.54 11.79 -2.20
CA ALA A 58 4.94 12.39 -0.92
C ALA A 58 3.77 12.99 -0.15
N GLU A 59 2.77 13.54 -0.85
CA GLU A 59 1.58 14.15 -0.27
C GLU A 59 0.63 13.08 0.28
N LYS A 60 0.40 12.01 -0.50
CA LYS A 60 -0.38 10.86 -0.04
C LYS A 60 0.29 10.12 1.12
N ARG A 61 1.62 10.00 1.10
CA ARG A 61 2.39 9.40 2.20
C ARG A 61 2.28 10.23 3.48
N LEU A 62 2.44 11.54 3.39
CA LEU A 62 2.25 12.43 4.54
C LEU A 62 0.83 12.28 5.13
N THR A 63 -0.15 12.20 4.24
CA THR A 63 -1.55 11.99 4.58
C THR A 63 -1.78 10.65 5.29
N TYR A 64 -1.16 9.57 4.79
CA TYR A 64 -1.17 8.26 5.44
C TYR A 64 -0.54 8.29 6.83
N ASP A 65 0.63 8.92 6.97
CA ASP A 65 1.31 9.13 8.24
C ASP A 65 0.43 9.90 9.25
N ASN A 66 -0.29 10.93 8.80
CA ASN A 66 -1.23 11.68 9.63
C ASN A 66 -2.42 10.84 10.08
N TRP A 67 -3.01 10.03 9.18
CA TRP A 67 -4.07 9.09 9.53
C TRP A 67 -3.60 8.07 10.57
N ARG A 68 -2.41 7.49 10.37
CA ARG A 68 -1.79 6.53 11.29
C ARG A 68 -1.55 7.13 12.68
N LYS A 69 -1.08 8.39 12.74
CA LYS A 69 -0.88 9.13 13.99
C LYS A 69 -2.20 9.53 14.67
N SER A 70 -3.28 9.68 13.91
CA SER A 70 -4.59 10.05 14.46
C SER A 70 -5.25 8.94 15.27
N GLY A 71 -4.74 7.70 15.21
CA GLY A 71 -5.27 6.56 15.97
C GLY A 71 -6.69 6.15 15.57
N LEU A 72 -7.08 6.47 14.33
CA LEU A 72 -8.40 6.20 13.81
C LEU A 72 -8.58 4.71 13.54
N LYS A 73 -9.67 4.12 14.03
CA LYS A 73 -10.01 2.70 13.80
C LYS A 73 -10.64 2.41 12.43
N ILE A 74 -10.65 3.40 11.53
CA ILE A 74 -11.24 3.25 10.19
C ILE A 74 -10.13 2.97 9.18
N PRO A 75 -10.34 2.07 8.20
CA PRO A 75 -9.35 1.79 7.18
C PRO A 75 -8.91 3.07 6.45
N PHE A 76 -7.61 3.20 6.16
CA PHE A 76 -7.08 4.36 5.46
C PHE A 76 -7.82 4.67 4.15
N GLU A 77 -8.30 3.65 3.43
CA GLU A 77 -9.07 3.86 2.20
C GLU A 77 -10.41 4.58 2.46
N VAL A 78 -11.10 4.21 3.54
CA VAL A 78 -12.37 4.84 3.91
C VAL A 78 -12.11 6.29 4.31
N TRP A 79 -11.06 6.52 5.11
CA TRP A 79 -10.67 7.86 5.52
C TRP A 79 -10.23 8.72 4.32
N LYS A 80 -9.44 8.17 3.40
CA LYS A 80 -8.99 8.86 2.18
C LYS A 80 -10.17 9.26 1.31
N ALA A 81 -11.12 8.36 1.08
CA ALA A 81 -12.33 8.66 0.32
C ALA A 81 -13.20 9.75 0.97
N MET A 82 -13.17 9.87 2.30
CA MET A 82 -13.86 10.95 3.02
C MET A 82 -13.15 12.30 2.92
N ASN A 83 -11.83 12.31 2.75
CA ASN A 83 -11.01 13.52 2.76
C ASN A 83 -10.76 14.11 1.35
N GLU A 84 -11.06 13.36 0.29
CA GLU A 84 -10.97 13.78 -1.13
C GLU A 84 -12.29 14.37 -1.69
N ASN A 85 -13.20 14.88 -0.85
CA ASN A 85 -14.52 15.41 -1.25
C ASN A 85 -14.63 16.94 -1.14
#